data_AF-A0A660MYF6-F1
#
_entry.id   AF-A0A660MYF6-F1
#
_cell.length_a   1.000
_cell.length_b   1.000
_cell.length_c   1.000
_cell.angle_alpha   90.00
_cell.angle_beta   90.00
_cell.angle_gamma   90.00
#
_symmetry.space_group_name_H-M   'P 1'
#
loop_
_entity.id
_entity.type
_entity.pdbx_description
1 polymer ?
#
loop_
_entity_poly.entity_id
_entity_poly.type
_entity_poly.pdbx_seq_one_letter_code
_entity_poly.pdbx_strand_id
1 'polypeptide(L)'
;MRFLKKVIYHLFLAFRGIFFLVFTFVSNISLLASVVVFLLYFFQDKQAKTLVLGFACLGFFLLMYLLKHFYDKIIFWAKPDDVELMLFK
;
A
#
# COMPACT_ATOMS: atom_id res chain seq x y z
N MET A 1 21.75 -17.26 6.17
CA MET A 1 20.27 -17.09 6.09
C MET A 1 19.64 -16.49 7.35
N ARG A 2 19.94 -16.98 8.58
CA ARG A 2 19.32 -16.46 9.82
C ARG A 2 19.59 -14.96 10.10
N PHE A 3 20.83 -14.50 9.89
CA PHE A 3 21.20 -13.10 10.10
C PHE A 3 20.47 -12.14 9.13
N LEU A 4 20.44 -12.48 7.84
CA LEU A 4 19.73 -11.71 6.82
C LEU A 4 18.23 -11.58 7.12
N LYS A 5 17.57 -12.68 7.53
CA LYS A 5 16.17 -12.66 7.97
C LYS A 5 15.95 -11.71 9.18
N LYS A 6 16.84 -11.73 10.18
CA LYS A 6 16.77 -10.81 11.33
C LYS A 6 16.89 -9.35 10.93
N VAL A 7 17.84 -9.03 10.05
CA VAL A 7 18.04 -7.66 9.53
C VAL A 7 16.81 -7.19 8.77
N ILE A 8 16.28 -8.02 7.86
CA ILE A 8 15.08 -7.72 7.07
C ILE A 8 13.86 -7.52 8.00
N TYR A 9 13.67 -8.37 9.00
CA TYR A 9 12.59 -8.23 9.98
C TYR A 9 12.67 -6.92 10.78
N HIS A 10 13.85 -6.57 11.31
CA HIS A 10 14.05 -5.31 12.03
C HIS A 10 13.86 -4.09 11.12
N LEU A 11 14.30 -4.18 9.86
CA LEU A 11 14.09 -3.14 8.86
C LEU A 11 12.58 -2.92 8.63
N PHE A 12 11.82 -3.97 8.33
CA PHE A 12 10.38 -3.83 8.14
C PHE A 12 9.65 -3.33 9.39
N LEU A 13 10.09 -3.74 10.59
CA LEU A 13 9.51 -3.25 11.84
C LEU A 13 9.78 -1.74 12.05
N ALA A 14 11.02 -1.31 11.82
CA ALA A 14 11.44 0.09 11.98
C ALA A 14 10.75 1.02 10.96
N PHE A 15 10.58 0.54 9.71
CA PHE A 15 9.91 1.29 8.66
C PHE A 15 8.38 1.18 8.71
N ARG A 16 7.79 0.39 9.61
CA ARG A 16 6.34 0.17 9.70
C ARG A 16 5.57 1.49 9.78
N GLY A 17 5.95 2.39 10.68
CA GLY A 17 5.25 3.68 10.85
C GLY A 17 5.31 4.55 9.60
N ILE A 18 6.51 4.68 9.01
CA ILE A 18 6.74 5.45 7.77
C ILE A 18 5.98 4.82 6.61
N PHE A 19 5.98 3.49 6.51
CA PHE A 19 5.25 2.74 5.51
C PHE A 19 3.76 3.03 5.59
N PHE A 20 3.14 2.95 6.78
CA PHE A 20 1.72 3.25 6.97
C PHE A 20 1.37 4.71 6.63
N LEU A 21 2.23 5.66 6.99
CA LEU A 21 2.02 7.08 6.69
C LEU A 21 2.09 7.35 5.18
N VAL A 22 3.17 6.92 4.53
CA VAL A 22 3.38 7.10 3.08
C VAL A 22 2.29 6.40 2.28
N PHE A 23 1.94 5.16 2.64
CA PHE A 23 0.87 4.43 1.95
C PHE A 23 -0.48 5.11 2.09
N THR A 24 -0.80 5.62 3.29
CA THR A 24 -2.08 6.32 3.51
C THR A 24 -2.12 7.61 2.68
N PHE A 25 -1.02 8.36 2.64
CA PHE A 25 -0.91 9.57 1.82
C PHE A 25 -1.05 9.28 0.32
N VAL A 26 -0.28 8.33 -0.21
CA VAL A 26 -0.31 7.94 -1.63
C VAL A 26 -1.68 7.37 -2.01
N SER A 27 -2.28 6.54 -1.16
CA SER A 27 -3.62 5.98 -1.35
C SER A 27 -4.68 7.08 -1.41
N ASN A 28 -4.65 8.06 -0.50
CA ASN A 28 -5.60 9.18 -0.53
C ASN A 28 -5.43 10.06 -1.79
N ILE A 29 -4.19 10.31 -2.23
CA ILE A 29 -3.94 11.04 -3.48
C ILE A 29 -4.44 10.26 -4.69
N SER A 30 -4.22 8.95 -4.73
CA SER A 30 -4.71 8.09 -5.82
C SER A 30 -6.23 8.07 -5.88
N LEU A 31 -6.91 8.04 -4.72
CA LEU A 31 -8.37 8.14 -4.64
C LEU A 31 -8.86 9.50 -5.16
N LEU A 32 -8.23 10.59 -4.71
CA LEU A 32 -8.55 11.94 -5.17
C LEU A 32 -8.39 12.05 -6.69
N ALA A 33 -7.29 11.53 -7.24
CA ALA A 33 -7.02 11.50 -8.67
C ALA A 33 -8.10 10.71 -9.43
N SER A 34 -8.51 9.53 -8.94
CA SER A 34 -9.61 8.76 -9.51
C SER A 34 -10.92 9.57 -9.55
N VAL A 35 -11.27 10.27 -8.48
CA VAL A 35 -12.48 11.11 -8.43
C VAL A 35 -12.41 12.26 -9.42
N VAL A 36 -11.27 12.95 -9.51
CA VAL A 36 -11.07 14.06 -10.46
C VAL A 36 -11.19 13.56 -11.91
N VAL A 37 -10.58 12.41 -12.23
CA VAL A 37 -10.68 11.80 -13.56
C VAL A 37 -12.13 11.41 -13.89
N PHE A 38 -12.87 10.90 -12.90
CA PHE A 38 -14.28 10.57 -13.06
C PHE A 38 -15.16 11.83 -13.26
N LEU A 39 -14.84 12.95 -12.62
CA LEU A 39 -15.52 14.22 -12.88
C LEU A 39 -15.23 14.75 -14.29
N LEU A 40 -13.96 14.67 -14.72
CA LEU A 40 -13.55 15.10 -16.07
C LEU A 40 -14.18 14.26 -17.19
N TYR A 41 -14.56 13.01 -16.91
CA TYR A 41 -15.29 12.15 -17.83
C TYR A 41 -16.60 12.77 -18.33
N PHE A 42 -17.33 13.49 -17.46
CA PHE A 42 -18.59 14.14 -17.83
C PHE A 42 -18.43 15.33 -18.77
N PHE A 43 -17.22 15.89 -18.87
CA PHE A 43 -16.94 17.11 -19.65
C PHE A 43 -16.06 16.87 -20.89
N GLN A 44 -15.55 15.65 -21.10
CA GLN A 44 -14.66 15.34 -22.22
C GLN A 44 -15.30 14.46 -23.29
N ASP A 45 -15.16 14.84 -24.55
CA ASP A 45 -15.53 14.02 -25.72
C ASP A 45 -14.73 12.71 -25.83
N LYS A 46 -13.52 12.64 -25.26
CA LYS A 46 -12.62 11.47 -25.31
C LYS A 46 -12.78 10.53 -24.11
N GLN A 47 -14.04 10.21 -23.81
CA GLN A 47 -14.52 9.43 -22.68
C GLN A 47 -13.73 8.12 -22.42
N ALA A 48 -13.36 7.38 -23.47
CA ALA A 48 -12.69 6.09 -23.33
C ALA A 48 -11.28 6.18 -22.70
N LYS A 49 -10.47 7.19 -23.04
CA LYS A 49 -9.11 7.33 -22.50
C LYS A 49 -9.13 7.77 -21.03
N THR A 50 -10.09 8.62 -20.68
CA THR A 50 -10.29 9.15 -19.33
C THR A 50 -10.75 8.04 -18.38
N LEU A 51 -11.64 7.13 -18.83
CA LEU A 51 -12.03 5.95 -18.05
C LEU A 51 -10.86 5.03 -17.75
N VAL A 52 -10.02 4.71 -18.75
CA VAL A 52 -8.86 3.84 -18.56
C VAL A 52 -7.91 4.42 -17.51
N LEU A 53 -7.69 5.74 -17.53
CA LEU A 53 -6.88 6.43 -16.53
C LEU A 53 -7.50 6.36 -15.12
N GLY A 54 -8.82 6.50 -15.02
CA GLY A 54 -9.56 6.42 -13.76
C GLY A 54 -9.53 5.01 -13.16
N PHE A 55 -9.73 3.98 -14.00
CA PHE A 55 -9.61 2.57 -13.61
C PHE A 55 -8.19 2.20 -13.21
N ALA A 56 -7.16 2.72 -13.88
CA ALA A 56 -5.78 2.52 -13.49
C ALA A 56 -5.49 3.11 -12.08
N CYS A 57 -5.97 4.32 -11.80
CA CYS A 57 -5.82 4.94 -10.47
C CYS A 57 -6.60 4.18 -9.38
N LEU A 58 -7.79 3.65 -9.70
CA LEU A 58 -8.56 2.80 -8.78
C LEU A 58 -7.87 1.46 -8.52
N GLY A 59 -7.33 0.83 -9.57
CA GLY A 59 -6.57 -0.41 -9.45
C GLY A 59 -5.31 -0.22 -8.62
N PHE A 60 -4.59 0.89 -8.81
CA PHE A 60 -3.42 1.24 -8.01
C PHE A 60 -3.79 1.52 -6.55
N PHE A 61 -4.88 2.23 -6.30
CA PHE A 61 -5.43 2.41 -4.96
C PHE A 61 -5.71 1.08 -4.27
N LEU A 62 -6.39 0.16 -4.97
CA LEU A 62 -6.74 -1.16 -4.43
C LEU A 62 -5.49 -1.99 -4.13
N LEU A 63 -4.49 -1.96 -5.02
CA LEU A 63 -3.21 -2.63 -4.82
C LEU A 63 -2.49 -2.09 -3.58
N MET A 64 -2.43 -0.77 -3.43
CA MET A 64 -1.81 -0.12 -2.26
C MET A 64 -2.56 -0.41 -0.97
N TYR A 65 -3.89 -0.46 -1.02
CA TYR A 65 -4.74 -0.84 0.11
C TYR A 65 -4.47 -2.28 0.55
N LEU A 66 -4.43 -3.22 -0.39
CA LEU A 66 -4.11 -4.62 -0.11
C LEU A 66 -2.69 -4.74 0.46
N LEU A 67 -1.70 -4.05 -0.12
CA LEU A 67 -0.33 -4.09 0.38
C LEU A 67 -0.23 -3.59 1.82
N LYS A 68 -0.95 -2.50 2.15
CA LYS A 68 -1.07 -2.00 3.53
C LYS A 68 -1.75 -3.02 4.45
N HIS A 69 -2.81 -3.69 3.98
CA HIS A 69 -3.52 -4.71 4.76
C HIS A 69 -2.66 -5.96 5.04
N PHE A 70 -1.84 -6.37 4.08
CA PHE A 70 -0.96 -7.53 4.21
C PHE A 70 0.41 -7.21 4.81
N TYR A 71 0.79 -5.94 4.95
CA TYR A 71 2.11 -5.55 5.45
C TYR A 71 2.45 -6.16 6.82
N ASP A 72 1.51 -6.13 7.77
CA ASP A 72 1.72 -6.74 9.08
C ASP A 72 1.81 -8.27 9.01
N LYS A 73 1.09 -8.91 8.08
CA LYS A 73 1.22 -10.36 7.80
C LYS A 73 2.57 -10.70 7.16
N ILE A 74 3.11 -9.81 6.31
CA ILE A 74 4.43 -9.97 5.69
C ILE A 74 5.52 -9.87 6.76
N ILE A 75 5.41 -8.92 7.70
CA ILE A 75 6.31 -8.82 8.86
C ILE A 75 6.25 -10.10 9.71
N PHE A 76 5.04 -10.60 9.97
CA PHE A 76 4.85 -11.83 10.71
C PHE A 76 5.49 -13.05 10.02
N TRP A 77 5.35 -13.17 8.70
CA TRP A 77 6.00 -14.23 7.91
C TRP A 77 7.53 -14.10 7.85
N ALA A 78 8.04 -12.87 7.87
CA ALA A 78 9.48 -12.59 7.87
C ALA A 78 10.14 -12.82 9.23
N LYS A 79 9.35 -13.09 10.29
CA LYS A 79 9.81 -13.28 11.66
C LYS A 79 10.81 -14.46 11.75
N PRO A 80 11.97 -14.29 12.41
CA PRO A 80 12.85 -15.40 12.76
C PRO A 80 12.27 -16.21 13.93
N ASP A 81 12.43 -17.53 13.91
CA ASP A 81 11.92 -18.46 14.95
C ASP A 81 12.41 -18.10 16.37
N ASP A 82 13.56 -17.42 16.46
CA ASP A 82 14.24 -17.07 17.72
C ASP A 82 13.75 -15.76 18.39
N VAL A 83 12.71 -15.08 17.86
CA VAL A 83 12.23 -13.80 18.41
C VAL A 83 10.87 -14.01 19.10
N GLU A 84 10.77 -13.80 20.41
CA GLU A 84 9.48 -13.87 21.12
C GLU A 84 8.58 -12.66 20.79
N LEU A 85 7.29 -12.92 20.60
CA LEU A 85 6.27 -11.90 20.29
C LEU A 85 5.91 -11.13 21.57
N MET A 86 6.52 -9.96 21.78
CA MET A 86 6.01 -8.99 22.77
C MET A 86 4.93 -8.06 22.19
N LEU A 87 4.45 -8.28 20.96
CA LEU A 87 3.60 -7.34 20.21
C LEU A 87 2.14 -7.78 20.03
N PHE A 88 1.69 -8.85 20.68
CA PHE A 88 0.26 -9.15 20.83
C PHE A 88 -0.14 -9.00 22.29
N LYS A 89 -0.48 -7.77 22.68
CA LYS A 89 -1.35 -7.50 23.82
C LYS A 89 -2.31 -6.38 23.46
#